data_AF-A0AAN1KFI1-F1
#
_entry.id   AF-A0AAN1KFI1-F1
#
_cell.length_a   1.000
_cell.length_b   1.000
_cell.length_c   1.000
_cell.angle_alpha   90.00
_cell.angle_beta   90.00
_cell.angle_gamma   90.00
#
_symmetry.space_group_name_H-M   'P 1'
#
loop_
_entity.id
_entity.type
_entity.pdbx_description
1 polymer ?
#
loop_
_entity_poly.entity_id
_entity_poly.type
_entity_poly.pdbx_seq_one_letter_code
_entity_poly.pdbx_strand_id
1 'polypeptide(L)'
;MNGYLLDSDIWIISNRHYRQRFFPIVWHFFLNTEHLYMLDRVYEEITTKDDELSVWVKEHFKGKTIVSDLFVTEYQVVTQYLMTSQKWTAAGYEQWTGDYQKADPWLIACALNKKMTIITNENMTGPNGLASKAEPKIPYVANQLGVATMNFWDFLANEKFIAE
;
A
#
# COMPACT_ATOMS: atom_id res chain seq x y z
N MET A 1 6.66 10.82 12.43
CA MET A 1 6.01 9.84 11.54
C MET A 1 6.33 8.45 12.09
N ASN A 2 5.37 7.53 12.17
CA ASN A 2 5.58 6.22 12.85
C ASN A 2 6.08 5.09 11.92
N GLY A 3 6.34 5.40 10.66
CA GLY A 3 6.84 4.46 9.66
C GLY A 3 6.05 4.51 8.36
N TYR A 4 6.47 3.67 7.42
CA TYR A 4 5.96 3.58 6.06
C TYR A 4 5.39 2.20 5.76
N LEU A 5 4.25 2.15 5.06
CA LEU A 5 3.67 0.92 4.51
C LEU A 5 3.68 1.03 2.99
N LEU A 6 4.32 0.07 2.31
CA LEU A 6 4.34 0.06 0.86
C LEU A 6 3.20 -0.77 0.30
N ASP A 7 2.51 -0.17 -0.65
CA ASP A 7 1.61 -0.86 -1.57
C ASP A 7 2.41 -1.79 -2.51
N SER A 8 1.75 -2.86 -2.98
CA SER A 8 2.27 -3.81 -3.97
C SER A 8 2.78 -3.10 -5.23
N ASP A 9 2.12 -2.03 -5.64
CA ASP A 9 2.47 -1.27 -6.84
C ASP A 9 3.89 -0.68 -6.78
N ILE A 10 4.33 -0.19 -5.61
CA ILE A 10 5.66 0.38 -5.39
C ILE A 10 6.73 -0.66 -5.69
N TRP A 11 6.56 -1.88 -5.16
CA TRP A 11 7.50 -2.98 -5.38
C TRP A 11 7.56 -3.41 -6.85
N ILE A 12 6.39 -3.55 -7.48
CA ILE A 12 6.26 -4.01 -8.87
C ILE A 12 6.86 -2.98 -9.84
N ILE A 13 6.53 -1.70 -9.65
CA ILE A 13 7.02 -0.59 -10.49
C ILE A 13 8.52 -0.41 -10.27
N SER A 14 9.00 -0.49 -9.02
CA SER A 14 10.43 -0.43 -8.72
C SER A 14 11.20 -1.57 -9.41
N ASN A 15 10.69 -2.80 -9.40
CA ASN A 15 11.31 -3.90 -10.13
C ASN A 15 11.27 -3.74 -11.65
N ARG A 16 10.24 -3.07 -12.18
CA ARG A 16 10.14 -2.80 -13.62
C ARG A 16 11.18 -1.78 -14.08
N HIS A 17 11.36 -0.69 -13.34
CA HIS A 17 12.23 0.43 -13.74
C HIS A 17 13.65 0.31 -13.21
N TYR A 18 13.80 -0.23 -12.01
CA TYR A 18 15.07 -0.33 -11.28
C TYR A 18 15.37 -1.80 -10.99
N ARG A 19 15.52 -2.64 -12.02
CA ARG A 19 15.82 -4.06 -11.85
C ARG A 19 17.01 -4.30 -10.91
N GLN A 20 16.88 -5.25 -9.98
CA GLN A 20 17.83 -5.50 -8.89
C GLN A 20 19.27 -5.61 -9.35
N ARG A 21 19.50 -6.38 -10.42
CA ARG A 21 20.83 -6.57 -11.01
C ARG A 21 21.51 -5.27 -11.46
N PHE A 22 20.76 -4.30 -11.96
CA PHE A 22 21.31 -3.08 -12.57
C PHE A 22 21.26 -1.88 -11.63
N PHE A 23 20.32 -1.88 -10.68
CA PHE A 23 20.10 -0.77 -9.76
C PHE A 23 20.13 -1.23 -8.29
N PRO A 24 21.19 -1.93 -7.84
CA PRO A 24 21.25 -2.45 -6.48
C PRO A 24 21.09 -1.35 -5.43
N ILE A 25 21.50 -0.12 -5.73
CA ILE A 25 21.34 1.05 -4.85
C ILE A 25 19.88 1.31 -4.44
N VAL A 26 18.91 1.10 -5.34
CA VAL A 26 17.47 1.28 -5.04
C VAL A 26 16.96 0.19 -4.10
N TRP A 27 17.48 -1.03 -4.23
CA TRP A 27 17.08 -2.15 -3.37
C TRP A 27 17.74 -2.07 -1.99
N HIS A 28 19.00 -1.67 -1.94
CA HIS A 28 19.66 -1.34 -0.68
C HIS A 28 18.95 -0.21 0.05
N PHE A 29 18.40 0.78 -0.68
CA PHE A 29 17.57 1.81 -0.08
C PHE A 29 16.39 1.19 0.68
N PHE A 30 15.57 0.34 0.07
CA PHE A 30 14.46 -0.33 0.78
C PHE A 30 14.92 -1.16 2.00
N LEU A 31 16.09 -1.79 1.94
CA LEU A 31 16.62 -2.56 3.06
C LEU A 31 17.05 -1.67 4.24
N ASN A 32 17.64 -0.53 3.92
CA ASN A 32 18.26 0.41 4.85
C ASN A 32 17.29 1.48 5.35
N THR A 33 16.13 1.68 4.70
CA THR A 33 15.09 2.57 5.23
C THR A 33 14.57 2.02 6.55
N GLU A 34 14.77 2.79 7.62
CA GLU A 34 14.22 2.49 8.93
C GLU A 34 12.70 2.64 8.93
N HIS A 35 12.02 1.83 9.74
CA HIS A 35 10.57 1.88 9.86
C HIS A 35 9.80 1.69 8.54
N LEU A 36 10.40 0.99 7.58
CA LEU A 36 9.75 0.50 6.36
C LEU A 36 9.13 -0.88 6.62
N TYR A 37 7.83 -1.01 6.40
CA TYR A 37 7.09 -2.23 6.65
C TYR A 37 6.25 -2.64 5.44
N MET A 38 5.88 -3.92 5.44
CA MET A 38 5.01 -4.53 4.44
C MET A 38 3.85 -5.21 5.15
N LEU A 39 2.64 -5.18 4.61
CA LEU A 39 1.56 -6.04 5.12
C LEU A 39 1.74 -7.47 4.63
N ASP A 40 1.34 -8.44 5.45
CA ASP A 40 1.26 -9.85 5.04
C ASP A 40 0.49 -10.06 3.72
N ARG A 41 -0.62 -9.35 3.49
CA ARG A 41 -1.39 -9.41 2.25
C ARG A 41 -0.62 -8.89 1.04
N VAL A 42 0.12 -7.79 1.19
CA VAL A 42 1.03 -7.28 0.13
C VAL A 42 2.16 -8.28 -0.14
N TYR A 43 2.71 -8.88 0.92
CA TYR A 43 3.73 -9.92 0.81
C TYR A 43 3.20 -11.13 0.03
N GLU A 44 1.99 -11.61 0.33
CA GLU A 44 1.34 -12.71 -0.38
C GLU A 44 1.09 -12.37 -1.86
N GLU A 45 0.53 -11.19 -2.16
CA GLU A 45 0.30 -10.72 -3.54
C GLU A 45 1.58 -10.74 -4.40
N ILE A 46 2.72 -10.33 -3.83
CA ILE A 46 4.00 -10.32 -4.54
C ILE A 46 4.55 -11.74 -4.67
N THR A 47 4.50 -12.53 -3.60
CA THR A 47 5.20 -13.82 -3.54
C THR A 47 4.56 -14.93 -4.36
N THR A 48 3.30 -14.78 -4.77
CA THR A 48 2.60 -15.71 -5.66
C THR A 48 3.08 -15.72 -7.12
N LYS A 49 3.77 -14.67 -7.59
CA LYS A 49 4.16 -14.52 -9.01
C LYS A 49 5.40 -15.33 -9.44
N ASP A 50 6.10 -15.93 -8.47
CA ASP A 50 7.31 -16.76 -8.66
C ASP A 50 8.37 -16.15 -9.61
N ASP A 51 8.62 -14.85 -9.46
CA ASP A 51 9.61 -14.09 -10.24
C ASP A 51 10.78 -13.57 -9.38
N GLU A 52 11.72 -12.83 -10.00
CA GLU A 52 12.86 -12.20 -9.31
C GLU A 52 12.44 -11.32 -8.12
N LEU A 53 11.29 -10.65 -8.22
CA LEU A 53 10.76 -9.84 -7.13
C LEU A 53 10.25 -10.71 -5.97
N SER A 54 9.54 -11.79 -6.28
CA SER A 54 9.07 -12.78 -5.30
C SER A 54 10.23 -13.36 -4.50
N VAL A 55 11.32 -13.76 -5.16
CA VAL A 55 12.52 -14.28 -4.49
C VAL A 55 13.10 -13.25 -3.52
N TRP A 56 13.32 -12.03 -4.00
CA TRP A 56 13.89 -10.96 -3.19
C TRP A 56 13.03 -10.60 -1.97
N VAL A 57 11.71 -10.49 -2.14
CA VAL A 57 10.78 -10.20 -1.03
C VAL A 57 10.77 -11.33 0.00
N LYS A 58 10.82 -12.60 -0.42
CA LYS A 58 10.91 -13.75 0.49
C LYS A 58 12.18 -13.71 1.34
N GLU A 59 13.31 -13.34 0.73
CA GLU A 59 14.61 -13.29 1.40
C GLU A 59 14.71 -12.14 2.41
N HIS A 60 14.14 -10.98 2.08
CA HIS A 60 14.43 -9.74 2.83
C HIS A 60 13.28 -9.20 3.68
N PHE A 61 12.01 -9.49 3.33
CA PHE A 61 10.85 -8.86 3.96
C PHE A 61 10.03 -9.78 4.86
N LYS A 62 10.32 -11.09 4.90
CA LYS A 62 9.60 -12.03 5.78
C LYS A 62 9.59 -11.62 7.26
N GLY A 63 10.66 -10.98 7.75
CA GLY A 63 10.76 -10.49 9.14
C GLY A 63 10.27 -9.06 9.35
N LYS A 64 9.89 -8.35 8.27
CA LYS A 64 9.39 -6.96 8.29
C LYS A 64 7.90 -6.87 7.94
N THR A 65 7.20 -8.01 7.89
CA THR A 65 5.76 -8.04 7.66
C THR A 65 4.98 -7.69 8.93
N ILE A 66 3.88 -6.96 8.77
CA ILE A 66 2.89 -6.73 9.81
C ILE A 66 1.66 -7.58 9.49
N VAL A 67 1.18 -8.30 10.51
CA VAL A 67 -0.03 -9.12 10.41
C VAL A 67 -1.24 -8.21 10.31
N SER A 68 -1.93 -8.25 9.17
CA SER A 68 -3.03 -7.32 8.89
C SER A 68 -4.25 -7.57 9.77
N ASP A 69 -4.53 -8.82 10.15
CA ASP A 69 -5.66 -9.18 11.00
C ASP A 69 -5.56 -8.60 12.43
N LEU A 70 -4.45 -7.96 12.80
CA LEU A 70 -4.37 -7.15 14.02
C LEU A 70 -5.19 -5.85 13.96
N PHE A 71 -5.66 -5.44 12.77
CA PHE A 71 -6.35 -4.17 12.53
C PHE A 71 -7.80 -4.37 12.03
N VAL A 72 -8.48 -5.45 12.45
CA VAL A 72 -9.86 -5.72 12.01
C VAL A 72 -10.81 -4.58 12.39
N THR A 73 -10.62 -3.93 13.53
CA THR A 73 -11.46 -2.79 13.96
C THR A 73 -11.31 -1.61 12.99
N GLU A 74 -10.10 -1.27 12.58
CA GLU A 74 -9.86 -0.21 11.60
C GLU A 74 -10.30 -0.63 10.19
N TYR A 75 -10.16 -1.90 9.83
CA TYR A 75 -10.69 -2.44 8.57
C TYR A 75 -12.22 -2.28 8.49
N GLN A 76 -12.93 -2.51 9.60
CA GLN A 76 -14.37 -2.23 9.68
C GLN A 76 -14.67 -0.74 9.47
N VAL A 77 -13.85 0.18 9.98
CA VAL A 77 -14.00 1.62 9.72
C VAL A 77 -13.86 1.93 8.23
N VAL A 78 -12.82 1.36 7.57
CA VAL A 78 -12.57 1.56 6.13
C VAL A 78 -13.74 1.04 5.29
N THR A 79 -14.16 -0.20 5.53
CA THR A 79 -15.24 -0.84 4.76
C THR A 79 -16.60 -0.18 5.02
N GLN A 80 -16.89 0.22 6.26
CA GLN A 80 -18.09 0.97 6.61
C GLN A 80 -18.17 2.31 5.87
N TYR A 81 -17.05 3.05 5.80
CA TYR A 81 -16.97 4.30 5.04
C TYR A 81 -17.29 4.06 3.55
N LEU A 82 -16.72 3.03 2.93
CA LEU A 82 -16.97 2.72 1.52
C LEU A 82 -18.46 2.44 1.25
N MET A 83 -19.10 1.63 2.11
CA MET A 83 -20.50 1.25 1.96
C MET A 83 -21.49 2.39 2.27
N THR A 84 -21.16 3.30 3.20
CA THR A 84 -22.11 4.31 3.68
C THR A 84 -21.89 5.72 3.15
N SER A 85 -20.72 6.01 2.56
CA SER A 85 -20.42 7.33 2.00
C SER A 85 -21.25 7.70 0.77
N GLN A 86 -21.96 6.74 0.17
CA GLN A 86 -22.72 6.88 -1.09
C GLN A 86 -21.86 7.29 -2.29
N LYS A 87 -20.53 7.28 -2.14
CA LYS A 87 -19.56 7.62 -3.20
C LYS A 87 -19.38 6.49 -4.19
N TRP A 88 -19.60 5.24 -3.76
CA TRP A 88 -19.54 4.07 -4.62
C TRP A 88 -20.87 3.33 -4.62
N THR A 89 -21.17 2.72 -5.75
CA THR A 89 -22.17 1.65 -5.86
C THR A 89 -21.59 0.35 -5.30
N ALA A 90 -22.43 -0.67 -5.12
CA ALA A 90 -21.97 -2.02 -4.74
C ALA A 90 -20.82 -2.53 -5.61
N ALA A 91 -20.96 -2.40 -6.93
CA ALA A 91 -19.90 -2.78 -7.88
C ALA A 91 -18.56 -2.05 -7.68
N GLY A 92 -18.59 -0.85 -7.09
CA GLY A 92 -17.37 -0.11 -6.74
C GLY A 92 -16.76 -0.64 -5.45
N TYR A 93 -17.48 -0.55 -4.33
CA TYR A 93 -16.90 -0.91 -3.02
C TYR A 93 -16.62 -2.40 -2.87
N GLU A 94 -17.38 -3.29 -3.54
CA GLU A 94 -17.15 -4.75 -3.50
C GLU A 94 -15.82 -5.18 -4.12
N GLN A 95 -15.18 -4.33 -4.94
CA GLN A 95 -13.82 -4.60 -5.41
C GLN A 95 -12.79 -4.58 -4.28
N TRP A 96 -13.08 -3.89 -3.17
CA TRP A 96 -12.27 -3.94 -1.95
C TRP A 96 -12.86 -4.84 -0.88
N THR A 97 -14.19 -4.90 -0.74
CA THR A 97 -14.84 -5.64 0.36
C THR A 97 -15.21 -7.09 0.01
N GLY A 98 -15.23 -7.44 -1.28
CA GLY A 98 -15.66 -8.76 -1.76
C GLY A 98 -14.59 -9.84 -1.60
N ASP A 99 -13.33 -9.46 -1.46
CA ASP A 99 -12.21 -10.35 -1.18
C ASP A 99 -11.47 -9.87 0.09
N TYR A 100 -11.49 -10.71 1.13
CA TYR A 100 -10.82 -10.41 2.40
C TYR A 100 -9.29 -10.34 2.27
N GLN A 101 -8.71 -10.91 1.21
CA GLN A 101 -7.27 -10.85 0.93
C GLN A 101 -6.83 -9.58 0.21
N LYS A 102 -7.78 -8.77 -0.32
CA LYS A 102 -7.47 -7.53 -1.01
C LYS A 102 -6.72 -6.56 -0.09
N ALA A 103 -5.46 -6.26 -0.41
CA ALA A 103 -4.55 -5.57 0.50
C ALA A 103 -4.91 -4.10 0.78
N ASP A 104 -5.48 -3.38 -0.19
CA ASP A 104 -5.74 -1.94 -0.13
C ASP A 104 -6.49 -1.47 1.14
N PRO A 105 -7.66 -2.04 1.51
CA PRO A 105 -8.35 -1.65 2.74
C PRO A 105 -7.53 -1.94 4.01
N TRP A 106 -6.69 -2.97 4.01
CA TRP A 106 -5.82 -3.32 5.14
C TRP A 106 -4.64 -2.36 5.30
N LEU A 107 -4.07 -1.86 4.19
CA LEU A 107 -3.05 -0.82 4.22
C LEU A 107 -3.56 0.41 4.97
N ILE A 108 -4.80 0.84 4.66
CA ILE A 108 -5.45 1.97 5.33
C ILE A 108 -5.75 1.64 6.80
N ALA A 109 -6.26 0.45 7.09
CA ALA A 109 -6.56 0.03 8.46
C ALA A 109 -5.31 0.05 9.36
N CYS A 110 -4.21 -0.54 8.89
CA CYS A 110 -2.94 -0.57 9.61
C CYS A 110 -2.38 0.85 9.80
N ALA A 111 -2.38 1.65 8.75
CA ALA A 111 -1.87 3.02 8.80
C ALA A 111 -2.70 3.91 9.73
N LEU A 112 -4.03 3.73 9.78
CA LEU A 112 -4.93 4.42 10.69
C LEU A 112 -4.58 4.12 12.15
N ASN A 113 -4.42 2.84 12.50
CA ASN A 113 -4.08 2.42 13.87
C ASN A 113 -2.68 2.89 14.29
N LYS A 114 -1.68 2.62 13.44
CA LYS A 114 -0.26 2.86 13.76
C LYS A 114 0.21 4.28 13.46
N LYS A 115 -0.63 5.13 12.85
CA LYS A 115 -0.29 6.48 12.37
C LYS A 115 0.91 6.46 11.40
N MET A 116 0.89 5.50 10.48
CA MET A 116 1.90 5.32 9.45
C MET A 116 1.48 6.05 8.16
N THR A 117 2.42 6.22 7.24
CA THR A 117 2.14 6.77 5.91
C THR A 117 2.19 5.67 4.87
N ILE A 118 1.18 5.62 4.00
CA ILE A 118 1.14 4.64 2.90
C ILE A 118 1.90 5.22 1.71
N ILE A 119 2.80 4.43 1.14
CA ILE A 119 3.50 4.74 -0.10
C ILE A 119 2.79 3.98 -1.22
N THR A 120 2.21 4.72 -2.17
CA THR A 120 1.49 4.18 -3.34
C THR A 120 1.66 5.12 -4.52
N ASN A 121 1.73 4.60 -5.74
CA ASN A 121 1.76 5.43 -6.96
C ASN A 121 0.35 5.65 -7.54
N GLU A 122 -0.70 5.25 -6.83
CA GLU A 122 -2.07 5.62 -7.19
C GLU A 122 -2.27 7.14 -7.15
N ASN A 123 -3.11 7.65 -8.06
CA ASN A 123 -3.50 9.05 -8.04
C ASN A 123 -4.60 9.31 -7.01
N MET A 124 -4.65 10.54 -6.50
CA MET A 124 -5.73 11.05 -5.65
C MET A 124 -7.02 11.29 -6.46
N THR A 125 -7.56 10.22 -7.05
CA THR A 125 -8.81 10.27 -7.82
C THR A 125 -9.93 9.56 -7.08
N GLY A 126 -11.14 10.08 -7.20
CA GLY A 126 -12.32 9.44 -6.63
C GLY A 126 -13.61 10.06 -7.14
N PRO A 127 -14.76 9.54 -6.67
CA PRO A 127 -16.06 9.95 -7.17
C PRO A 127 -16.30 11.45 -6.93
N ASN A 128 -16.60 12.17 -8.01
CA ASN A 128 -16.93 13.60 -8.00
C ASN A 128 -18.28 13.79 -8.69
N GLY A 129 -19.37 13.63 -7.93
CA GLY A 129 -20.73 13.63 -8.43
C GLY A 129 -21.46 12.31 -8.11
N LEU A 130 -21.95 11.63 -9.14
CA LEU A 130 -22.68 10.37 -9.00
C LEU A 130 -21.80 9.25 -8.41
N ALA A 131 -22.45 8.29 -7.75
CA ALA A 131 -21.78 7.12 -7.20
C ALA A 131 -21.02 6.34 -8.29
N SER A 132 -19.76 6.03 -8.03
CA SER A 132 -18.88 5.34 -8.97
C SER A 132 -19.03 3.82 -8.91
N LYS A 133 -18.78 3.17 -10.06
CA LYS A 133 -18.59 1.71 -10.16
C LYS A 133 -17.11 1.33 -10.21
N ALA A 134 -16.21 2.32 -10.33
CA ALA A 134 -14.77 2.08 -10.35
C ALA A 134 -14.27 1.71 -8.95
N GLU A 135 -13.18 0.95 -8.92
CA GLU A 135 -12.46 0.61 -7.70
C GLU A 135 -12.14 1.88 -6.88
N PRO A 136 -12.30 1.85 -5.54
CA PRO A 136 -11.77 2.89 -4.68
C PRO A 136 -10.25 3.03 -4.85
N LYS A 137 -9.73 4.21 -4.53
CA LYS A 137 -8.30 4.50 -4.59
C LYS A 137 -7.73 4.78 -3.21
N ILE A 138 -6.57 4.21 -2.92
CA ILE A 138 -5.92 4.27 -1.60
C ILE A 138 -5.79 5.72 -1.14
N PRO A 139 -5.19 6.66 -1.92
CA PRO A 139 -5.03 8.03 -1.47
C PRO A 139 -6.37 8.70 -1.16
N TYR A 140 -7.39 8.46 -1.98
CA TYR A 140 -8.70 9.09 -1.80
C TYR A 140 -9.38 8.62 -0.51
N VAL A 141 -9.43 7.31 -0.28
CA VAL A 141 -10.07 6.75 0.92
C VAL A 141 -9.27 7.07 2.17
N ALA A 142 -7.93 6.91 2.12
CA ALA A 142 -7.02 7.22 3.21
C ALA A 142 -7.17 8.66 3.68
N ASN A 143 -7.20 9.63 2.75
CA ASN A 143 -7.35 11.04 3.08
C ASN A 143 -8.67 11.33 3.84
N GLN A 144 -9.76 10.65 3.48
CA GLN A 144 -11.07 10.83 4.14
C GLN A 144 -11.09 10.28 5.56
N LEU A 145 -10.18 9.35 5.87
CA LEU A 145 -10.01 8.74 7.18
C LEU A 145 -8.83 9.34 7.96
N GLY A 146 -8.21 10.41 7.45
CA GLY A 146 -7.08 11.07 8.10
C GLY A 146 -5.77 10.29 8.06
N VAL A 147 -5.64 9.34 7.13
CA VAL A 147 -4.41 8.56 6.88
C VAL A 147 -3.59 9.26 5.80
N ALA A 148 -2.30 9.47 6.11
CA ALA A 148 -1.37 10.09 5.17
C ALA A 148 -0.95 9.11 4.07
N THR A 149 -0.82 9.63 2.85
CA THR A 149 -0.25 8.92 1.70
C THR A 149 0.76 9.78 0.97
N MET A 150 1.78 9.18 0.37
CA MET A 150 2.69 9.88 -0.55
C MET A 150 3.13 8.95 -1.69
N ASN A 151 3.58 9.52 -2.80
CA ASN A 151 4.09 8.73 -3.92
C ASN A 151 5.56 8.33 -3.69
N PHE A 152 6.08 7.48 -4.58
CA PHE A 152 7.45 6.99 -4.47
C PHE A 152 8.51 8.10 -4.50
N TRP A 153 8.32 9.15 -5.31
CA TRP A 153 9.28 10.25 -5.41
C TRP A 153 9.32 11.12 -4.16
N ASP A 154 8.16 11.43 -3.59
CA ASP A 154 8.06 12.13 -2.31
C ASP A 154 8.69 11.31 -1.17
N PHE A 155 8.54 9.99 -1.22
CA PHE A 155 9.20 9.08 -0.28
C PHE A 155 10.74 9.14 -0.40
N LEU A 156 11.29 9.06 -1.62
CA LEU A 156 12.73 9.22 -1.84
C LEU A 156 13.22 10.59 -1.34
N ALA A 157 12.48 11.67 -1.60
CA ALA A 157 12.82 13.01 -1.15
C ALA A 157 12.82 13.12 0.38
N ASN A 158 11.82 12.54 1.05
CA ASN A 158 11.72 12.54 2.51
C ASN A 158 12.87 11.77 3.17
N GLU A 159 13.26 10.64 2.59
CA GLU A 159 14.41 9.84 3.04
C GLU A 159 15.75 10.38 2.54
N LYS A 160 15.75 11.52 1.83
CA LYS A 160 16.94 12.18 1.26
C LYS A 160 17.78 11.23 0.40
N PHE A 161 17.12 10.32 -0.31
CA PHE A 161 17.79 9.37 -1.17
C PHE A 161 18.32 10.07 -2.43
N ILE A 162 19.60 9.85 -2.71
CA ILE A 162 20.26 10.24 -3.96
C ILE A 162 21.02 9.01 -4.45
N ALA A 163 20.85 8.66 -5.72
CA ALA A 163 21.57 7.57 -6.34
C ALA A 163 22.96 8.06 -6.78
N GLU A 164 23.96 7.90 -5.91
CA GLU A 164 25.37 8.22 -6.16
C GLU A 164 26.26 6.96 -6.16
#